data_AF-A0A8C7VI02-F1
#
_entry.id   AF-A0A8C7VI02-F1
#
_cell.length_a   1.000
_cell.length_b   1.000
_cell.length_c   1.000
_cell.angle_alpha   90.00
_cell.angle_beta   90.00
_cell.angle_gamma   90.00
#
_symmetry.space_group_name_H-M   'P 1'
#
loop_
_entity.id
_entity.type
_entity.pdbx_description
1 polymer ?
#
loop_
_entity_poly.entity_id
_entity_poly.type
_entity_poly.pdbx_seq_one_letter_code
_entity_poly.pdbx_strand_id
1 'polypeptide(L)'
;LKLSNQALQNMPRVLRDVEALKQEASFLKEQMVLVKEDIRKFEQDTVQSMQVLVELDQVKSRMHLAADALQEADKWSTLSADIEETFKTQDLTVISSKLTAMQNSLAMLVDTPDYSEKCVYLEALKNRLEALASPQIVATFNSMSVDQAKLFVNVFTEIDRMPQLLAYYYKCHKGQLVSVWQDLSQSERSLNQQLAELYDTLLSTWHSQLQWSSQVFQNPYEVVTVLLIQTLGALVPSIPVCLSTAMELTPQEQRMDTLLELHHTAATFGRSLEQAMLPHLGENNLLKVNELVSSLYDPYKPYQLQYGDLEKSHLLIQISAMPLEHGEVIDCVEELSHSVGKLFGLASVAVDRCVKLTDGLAVCGLLKALKALFTKYVSDFSTTLQSIRKKCRLEDTPSAAVFQEDWTTFQNSVRIIATCGELLRQCGAYEQQLSNKILATAGKYLSESYSPLSLAGIQEASSTERKTSGRNPWQEYNYLQRGNMAEYNSLMEVLYSLKEKGTGNSSLLAEPRVALTRLNQQANQLAFDSVFLQIKHQLCLVSTMESRDAGGFGESYAEDLPTFSLSPQDNVMDALGLQPSRTLQQIVTLLRAKPEEYRLTAKLLPRRLVSTIAALRGLDH
;
A
#
# COMPACT_ATOMS: atom_id res chain seq x y z
N LEU A 1 61.96 -108.04 -18.49
CA LEU A 1 62.87 -107.29 -17.58
C LEU A 1 63.80 -106.33 -18.31
N LYS A 2 63.98 -106.53 -19.62
CA LYS A 2 64.33 -105.56 -20.66
C LYS A 2 63.93 -104.10 -20.38
N LEU A 3 62.81 -103.81 -19.70
CA LEU A 3 62.47 -102.44 -19.27
C LEU A 3 63.47 -101.81 -18.28
N SER A 4 64.14 -102.58 -17.41
CA SER A 4 65.21 -102.09 -16.52
C SER A 4 66.54 -101.84 -17.26
N ASN A 5 66.90 -102.70 -18.24
CA ASN A 5 68.20 -102.62 -18.94
C ASN A 5 68.22 -101.51 -20.00
N GLN A 6 67.08 -101.27 -20.63
CA GLN A 6 66.91 -100.12 -21.53
C GLN A 6 66.80 -98.80 -20.74
N ALA A 7 66.25 -98.83 -19.52
CA ALA A 7 66.25 -97.68 -18.60
C ALA A 7 67.65 -97.38 -18.04
N LEU A 8 68.46 -98.41 -17.73
CA LEU A 8 69.86 -98.26 -17.27
C LEU A 8 70.82 -97.80 -18.38
N GLN A 9 70.63 -98.23 -19.63
CA GLN A 9 71.48 -97.79 -20.76
C GLN A 9 71.16 -96.36 -21.24
N ASN A 10 69.92 -95.89 -21.08
CA ASN A 10 69.52 -94.53 -21.45
C ASN A 10 69.63 -93.52 -20.30
N MET A 11 69.70 -93.97 -19.04
CA MET A 11 69.88 -93.16 -17.83
C MET A 11 71.07 -92.17 -17.90
N PRO A 12 72.27 -92.56 -18.35
CA PRO A 12 73.42 -91.65 -18.41
C PRO A 12 73.24 -90.50 -19.40
N ARG A 13 72.41 -90.70 -20.43
CA ARG A 13 72.12 -89.69 -21.45
C ARG A 13 71.06 -88.72 -20.93
N VAL A 14 69.99 -89.24 -20.32
CA VAL A 14 68.97 -88.43 -19.63
C VAL A 14 69.57 -87.65 -18.45
N LEU A 15 70.49 -88.24 -17.67
CA LEU A 15 71.23 -87.53 -16.62
C LEU A 15 72.10 -86.41 -17.19
N ARG A 16 72.76 -86.62 -18.34
CA ARG A 16 73.54 -85.58 -19.01
C ARG A 16 72.66 -84.45 -19.55
N ASP A 17 71.52 -84.78 -20.15
CA ASP A 17 70.58 -83.79 -20.68
C ASP A 17 69.89 -83.03 -19.55
N VAL A 18 69.59 -83.67 -18.41
CA VAL A 18 69.07 -83.01 -17.19
C VAL A 18 70.14 -82.13 -16.55
N GLU A 19 71.41 -82.55 -16.50
CA GLU A 19 72.49 -81.70 -15.99
C GLU A 19 72.76 -80.51 -16.92
N ALA A 20 72.68 -80.70 -18.24
CA ALA A 20 72.78 -79.63 -19.23
C ALA A 20 71.60 -78.66 -19.14
N LEU A 21 70.37 -79.16 -19.02
CA LEU A 21 69.17 -78.34 -18.86
C LEU A 21 69.15 -77.61 -17.51
N LYS A 22 69.70 -78.21 -16.46
CA LYS A 22 69.94 -77.56 -15.17
C LYS A 22 71.01 -76.47 -15.26
N GLN A 23 72.09 -76.70 -16.02
CA GLN A 23 73.10 -75.68 -16.29
C GLN A 23 72.50 -74.52 -17.11
N GLU A 24 71.78 -74.79 -18.20
CA GLU A 24 71.10 -73.78 -19.00
C GLU A 24 70.02 -73.04 -18.21
N ALA A 25 69.22 -73.73 -17.39
CA ALA A 25 68.23 -73.09 -16.52
C ALA A 25 68.88 -72.26 -15.41
N SER A 26 70.04 -72.69 -14.87
CA SER A 26 70.81 -71.90 -13.92
C SER A 26 71.41 -70.66 -14.56
N PHE A 27 71.94 -70.80 -15.78
CA PHE A 27 72.45 -69.68 -16.58
C PHE A 27 71.32 -68.70 -16.94
N LEU A 28 70.16 -69.20 -17.36
CA LEU A 28 68.98 -68.38 -17.65
C LEU A 28 68.45 -67.68 -16.39
N LYS A 29 68.49 -68.34 -15.23
CA LYS A 29 68.13 -67.74 -13.95
C LYS A 29 69.09 -66.60 -13.58
N GLU A 30 70.39 -66.81 -13.75
CA GLU A 30 71.39 -65.75 -13.54
C GLU A 30 71.19 -64.59 -14.53
N GLN A 31 70.91 -64.87 -15.80
CA GLN A 31 70.57 -63.86 -16.82
C GLN A 31 69.27 -63.12 -16.48
N MET A 32 68.22 -63.80 -16.00
CA MET A 32 66.98 -63.17 -15.55
C MET A 32 67.17 -62.29 -14.31
N VAL A 33 68.07 -62.67 -13.40
CA VAL A 33 68.43 -61.83 -12.24
C VAL A 33 69.15 -60.57 -12.72
N LEU A 34 70.11 -60.70 -13.64
CA LEU A 34 70.79 -59.55 -14.25
C LEU A 34 69.82 -58.61 -14.98
N VAL A 35 68.94 -59.16 -15.82
CA VAL A 35 67.91 -58.36 -16.53
C VAL A 35 66.95 -57.69 -15.55
N LYS A 36 66.57 -58.35 -14.45
CA LYS A 36 65.73 -57.74 -13.41
C LYS A 36 66.45 -56.59 -12.70
N GLU A 37 67.73 -56.74 -12.41
CA GLU A 37 68.56 -55.69 -11.82
C GLU A 37 68.68 -54.50 -12.80
N ASP A 38 68.88 -54.77 -14.09
CA ASP A 38 68.94 -53.76 -15.15
C ASP A 38 67.59 -53.05 -15.34
N ILE A 39 66.46 -53.76 -15.32
CA ILE A 39 65.12 -53.16 -15.37
C ILE A 39 64.89 -52.27 -14.16
N ARG A 40 65.24 -52.73 -12.95
CA ARG A 40 65.08 -51.93 -11.72
C ARG A 40 65.95 -50.68 -11.77
N LYS A 41 67.18 -50.80 -12.26
CA LYS A 41 68.08 -49.66 -12.47
C LYS A 41 67.51 -48.70 -13.52
N PHE A 42 67.00 -49.22 -14.63
CA PHE A 42 66.35 -48.42 -15.67
C PHE A 42 65.11 -47.69 -15.15
N GLU A 43 64.26 -48.33 -14.34
CA GLU A 43 63.12 -47.68 -13.70
C GLU A 43 63.56 -46.55 -12.75
N GLN A 44 64.60 -46.78 -11.93
CA GLN A 44 65.16 -45.74 -11.06
C GLN A 44 65.74 -44.58 -11.87
N ASP A 45 66.53 -44.86 -12.91
CA ASP A 45 67.10 -43.86 -13.80
C ASP A 45 66.00 -43.08 -14.56
N THR A 46 64.90 -43.74 -14.92
CA THR A 46 63.73 -43.13 -15.59
C THR A 46 62.98 -42.20 -14.63
N VAL A 47 62.74 -42.61 -13.39
CA VAL A 47 62.10 -41.76 -12.36
C VAL A 47 62.98 -40.55 -12.07
N GLN A 48 64.29 -40.74 -11.93
CA GLN A 48 65.23 -39.65 -11.71
C GLN A 48 65.27 -38.68 -12.91
N SER A 49 65.26 -39.21 -14.13
CA SER A 49 65.19 -38.40 -15.36
C SER A 49 63.87 -37.63 -15.48
N MET A 50 62.73 -38.25 -15.12
CA MET A 50 61.42 -37.59 -15.11
C MET A 50 61.39 -36.45 -14.09
N GLN A 51 62.00 -36.63 -12.92
CA GLN A 51 62.10 -35.59 -11.90
C GLN A 51 62.93 -34.40 -12.38
N VAL A 52 64.06 -34.64 -13.06
CA VAL A 52 64.87 -33.59 -13.71
C VAL A 52 64.06 -32.86 -14.79
N LEU A 53 63.23 -33.57 -15.57
CA LEU A 53 62.37 -32.94 -16.58
C LEU A 53 61.32 -32.02 -15.96
N VAL A 54 60.73 -32.40 -14.83
CA VAL A 54 59.77 -31.55 -14.11
C VAL A 54 60.46 -30.30 -13.54
N GLU A 55 61.65 -30.45 -12.96
CA GLU A 55 62.44 -29.31 -12.49
C GLU A 55 62.82 -28.38 -13.65
N LEU A 56 63.23 -28.94 -14.79
CA LEU A 56 63.58 -28.17 -15.98
C LEU A 56 62.36 -27.44 -16.57
N ASP A 57 61.19 -28.06 -16.59
CA ASP A 57 59.95 -27.41 -17.03
C ASP A 57 59.56 -26.27 -16.09
N GLN A 58 59.71 -26.46 -14.77
CA GLN A 58 59.46 -25.41 -13.79
C GLN A 58 60.43 -24.22 -13.96
N VAL A 59 61.71 -24.49 -14.18
CA VAL A 59 62.70 -23.44 -14.48
C VAL A 59 62.37 -22.76 -15.80
N LYS A 60 62.00 -23.50 -16.85
CA LYS A 60 61.61 -22.94 -18.15
C LYS A 60 60.39 -22.04 -18.04
N SER A 61 59.37 -22.44 -17.29
CA SER A 61 58.17 -21.65 -17.03
C SER A 61 58.51 -20.36 -16.31
N ARG A 62 59.33 -20.42 -15.25
CA ARG A 62 59.82 -19.22 -14.54
C ARG A 62 60.65 -18.31 -15.45
N MET A 63 61.49 -18.88 -16.30
CA MET A 63 62.28 -18.12 -17.27
C MET A 63 61.40 -17.42 -18.32
N HIS A 64 60.32 -18.06 -18.79
CA HIS A 64 59.39 -17.42 -19.71
C HIS A 64 58.67 -16.26 -19.02
N LEU A 65 58.14 -16.46 -17.81
CA LEU A 65 57.50 -15.40 -17.04
C LEU A 65 58.45 -14.22 -16.77
N ALA A 66 59.71 -14.50 -16.43
CA ALA A 66 60.72 -13.47 -16.23
C ALA A 66 61.09 -12.74 -17.54
N ALA A 67 61.20 -13.46 -18.66
CA ALA A 67 61.47 -12.86 -19.97
C ALA A 67 60.32 -11.95 -20.41
N ASP A 68 59.07 -12.39 -20.24
CA ASP A 68 57.88 -11.60 -20.54
C ASP A 68 57.81 -10.36 -19.64
N ALA A 69 58.05 -10.49 -18.34
CA ALA A 69 58.09 -9.36 -17.41
C ALA A 69 59.20 -8.35 -17.74
N LEU A 70 60.39 -8.81 -18.13
CA LEU A 70 61.48 -7.93 -18.56
C LEU A 70 61.14 -7.22 -19.87
N GLN A 71 60.51 -7.91 -20.82
CA GLN A 71 60.06 -7.31 -22.06
C GLN A 71 59.00 -6.23 -21.80
N GLU A 72 58.06 -6.47 -20.87
CA GLU A 72 57.07 -5.46 -20.48
C GLU A 72 57.71 -4.30 -19.69
N ALA A 73 58.73 -4.55 -18.87
CA ALA A 73 59.47 -3.49 -18.18
C ALA A 73 60.20 -2.56 -19.16
N ASP A 74 60.82 -3.12 -20.21
CA ASP A 74 61.47 -2.36 -21.27
C ASP A 74 60.46 -1.54 -22.09
N LYS A 75 59.32 -2.16 -22.44
CA LYS A 75 58.19 -1.45 -23.05
C LYS A 75 57.71 -0.30 -22.19
N TRP A 76 57.50 -0.50 -20.89
CA TRP A 76 57.11 0.57 -19.96
C TRP A 76 58.11 1.72 -19.95
N SER A 77 59.41 1.42 -19.87
CA SER A 77 60.47 2.43 -19.88
C SER A 77 60.43 3.26 -21.16
N THR A 78 60.27 2.61 -22.31
CA THR A 78 60.14 3.28 -23.61
C THR A 78 58.88 4.13 -23.68
N LEU A 79 57.73 3.57 -23.28
CA LEU A 79 56.45 4.29 -23.28
C LEU A 79 56.48 5.52 -22.36
N SER A 80 57.10 5.40 -21.19
CA SER A 80 57.26 6.48 -20.22
C SER A 80 58.21 7.57 -20.68
N ALA A 81 59.19 7.28 -21.53
CA ALA A 81 60.07 8.30 -22.11
C ALA A 81 59.32 9.12 -23.18
N ASP A 82 58.53 8.45 -24.01
CA ASP A 82 57.81 9.07 -25.13
C ASP A 82 56.52 9.80 -24.71
N ILE A 83 55.98 9.51 -23.52
CA ILE A 83 54.66 9.98 -23.12
C ILE A 83 54.57 11.52 -23.08
N GLU A 84 55.63 12.18 -22.63
CA GLU A 84 55.67 13.64 -22.56
C GLU A 84 55.71 14.30 -23.95
N GLU A 85 56.28 13.63 -24.95
CA GLU A 85 56.26 14.11 -26.32
C GLU A 85 54.87 13.91 -26.95
N THR A 86 54.25 12.76 -26.71
CA THR A 86 52.87 12.51 -27.17
C THR A 86 51.85 13.46 -26.54
N PHE A 87 52.00 13.88 -25.28
CA PHE A 87 51.14 14.91 -24.69
C PHE A 87 51.25 16.29 -25.37
N LYS A 88 52.36 16.59 -26.06
CA LYS A 88 52.52 17.85 -26.81
C LYS A 88 51.71 17.90 -28.10
N THR A 89 51.34 16.75 -28.66
CA THR A 89 50.52 16.71 -29.89
C THR A 89 49.08 17.16 -29.66
N GLN A 90 48.62 17.12 -28.41
CA GLN A 90 47.23 17.39 -28.01
C GLN A 90 46.18 16.49 -28.68
N ASP A 91 46.60 15.41 -29.33
CA ASP A 91 45.70 14.42 -29.93
C ASP A 91 45.29 13.40 -28.87
N LEU A 92 44.04 13.50 -28.41
CA LEU A 92 43.51 12.66 -27.35
C LEU A 92 43.49 11.18 -27.71
N THR A 93 43.31 10.83 -28.98
CA THR A 93 43.25 9.42 -29.43
C THR A 93 44.64 8.77 -29.35
N VAL A 94 45.66 9.51 -29.81
CA VAL A 94 47.05 9.04 -29.74
C VAL A 94 47.51 8.93 -28.29
N ILE A 95 47.21 9.93 -27.46
CA ILE A 95 47.57 9.90 -26.03
C ILE A 95 46.85 8.73 -25.33
N SER A 96 45.55 8.53 -25.58
CA SER A 96 44.78 7.39 -25.05
C SER A 96 45.44 6.05 -25.39
N SER A 97 45.75 5.82 -26.67
CA SER A 97 46.38 4.58 -27.11
C SER A 97 47.71 4.28 -26.41
N LYS A 98 48.53 5.31 -26.15
CA LYS A 98 49.80 5.19 -25.43
C LYS A 98 49.58 4.89 -23.94
N LEU A 99 48.60 5.52 -23.30
CA LEU A 99 48.22 5.24 -21.92
C LEU A 99 47.68 3.83 -21.75
N THR A 100 46.87 3.34 -22.69
CA THR A 100 46.36 1.96 -22.68
C THR A 100 47.50 0.94 -22.85
N ALA A 101 48.48 1.23 -23.71
CA ALA A 101 49.68 0.40 -23.82
C ALA A 101 50.47 0.37 -22.49
N MET A 102 50.59 1.51 -21.81
CA MET A 102 51.21 1.59 -20.48
C MET A 102 50.40 0.81 -19.44
N GLN A 103 49.07 0.87 -19.45
CA GLN A 103 48.21 0.07 -18.56
C GLN A 103 48.43 -1.44 -18.75
N ASN A 104 48.46 -1.90 -19.99
CA ASN A 104 48.64 -3.32 -20.31
C ASN A 104 50.03 -3.81 -19.86
N SER A 105 51.06 -3.00 -20.10
CA SER A 105 52.42 -3.27 -19.66
C SER A 105 52.51 -3.32 -18.13
N LEU A 106 51.88 -2.37 -17.43
CA LEU A 106 51.84 -2.34 -15.97
C LEU A 106 51.13 -3.56 -15.37
N ALA A 107 50.10 -4.09 -16.03
CA ALA A 107 49.36 -5.27 -15.56
C ALA A 107 50.24 -6.53 -15.44
N MET A 108 51.34 -6.61 -16.20
CA MET A 108 52.33 -7.70 -16.16
C MET A 108 53.47 -7.45 -15.16
N LEU A 109 53.55 -6.27 -14.55
CA LEU A 109 54.65 -5.82 -13.68
C LEU A 109 54.27 -5.77 -12.20
N VAL A 110 53.21 -6.48 -11.79
CA VAL A 110 52.67 -6.45 -10.42
C VAL A 110 53.71 -6.83 -9.35
N ASP A 111 54.62 -7.76 -9.67
CA ASP A 111 55.63 -8.25 -8.74
C ASP A 111 56.89 -7.36 -8.65
N THR A 112 56.89 -6.19 -9.29
CA THR A 112 58.01 -5.23 -9.23
C THR A 112 57.93 -4.35 -7.99
N PRO A 113 59.07 -4.05 -7.32
CA PRO A 113 59.06 -3.28 -6.06
C PRO A 113 58.57 -1.83 -6.24
N ASP A 114 58.72 -1.28 -7.44
CA ASP A 114 58.29 0.07 -7.83
C ASP A 114 56.88 0.12 -8.46
N TYR A 115 56.15 -1.00 -8.44
CA TYR A 115 54.80 -1.10 -9.02
C TYR A 115 53.85 -0.01 -8.51
N SER A 116 53.86 0.25 -7.20
CA SER A 116 53.00 1.27 -6.59
C SER A 116 53.26 2.68 -7.12
N GLU A 117 54.54 3.04 -7.34
CA GLU A 117 54.93 4.34 -7.90
C GLU A 117 54.49 4.46 -9.36
N LYS A 118 54.64 3.38 -10.14
CA LYS A 118 54.20 3.30 -11.54
C LYS A 118 52.67 3.44 -11.66
N CYS A 119 51.89 2.85 -10.76
CA CYS A 119 50.44 3.04 -10.70
C CYS A 119 50.07 4.52 -10.47
N VAL A 120 50.70 5.17 -9.50
CA VAL A 120 50.45 6.59 -9.19
C VAL A 120 50.81 7.47 -10.39
N TYR A 121 51.93 7.19 -11.05
CA TYR A 121 52.36 7.93 -12.24
C TYR A 121 51.36 7.77 -13.40
N LEU A 122 50.91 6.55 -13.69
CA LEU A 122 49.90 6.29 -14.72
C LEU A 122 48.59 7.03 -14.44
N GLU A 123 48.16 7.03 -13.18
CA GLU A 123 46.94 7.72 -12.76
C GLU A 123 47.09 9.24 -12.90
N ALA A 124 48.26 9.80 -12.61
CA ALA A 124 48.57 11.21 -12.84
C ALA A 124 48.51 11.57 -14.33
N LEU A 125 49.02 10.71 -15.21
CA LEU A 125 48.93 10.91 -16.66
C LEU A 125 47.48 10.84 -17.17
N LYS A 126 46.68 9.89 -16.69
CA LYS A 126 45.25 9.83 -17.00
C LYS A 126 44.49 11.08 -16.53
N ASN A 127 44.79 11.58 -15.31
CA ASN A 127 44.25 12.84 -14.81
C ASN A 127 44.62 14.03 -15.71
N ARG A 128 45.85 14.06 -16.23
CA ARG A 128 46.30 15.10 -17.17
C ARG A 128 45.55 15.02 -18.49
N LEU A 129 45.33 13.83 -19.04
CA LEU A 129 44.51 13.65 -20.25
C LEU A 129 43.07 14.13 -20.02
N GLU A 130 42.45 13.76 -18.91
CA GLU A 130 41.10 14.22 -18.54
C GLU A 130 41.03 15.76 -18.43
N ALA A 131 42.01 16.38 -17.77
CA ALA A 131 42.08 17.83 -17.64
C ALA A 131 42.21 18.54 -19.00
N LEU A 132 42.98 17.99 -19.94
CA LEU A 132 43.10 18.50 -21.31
C LEU A 132 41.78 18.36 -22.09
N ALA A 133 41.08 17.25 -21.91
CA ALA A 133 39.82 16.98 -22.60
C ALA A 133 38.62 17.75 -22.02
N SER A 134 38.65 18.12 -20.73
CA SER A 134 37.51 18.68 -19.99
C SER A 134 36.76 19.84 -20.67
N PRO A 135 37.44 20.89 -21.20
CA PRO A 135 36.73 21.99 -21.87
C PRO A 135 36.02 21.54 -23.15
N GLN A 136 36.64 20.61 -23.89
CA GLN A 136 36.08 20.07 -25.13
C GLN A 136 34.89 19.15 -24.82
N ILE A 137 34.99 18.30 -23.79
CA ILE A 137 33.89 17.45 -23.31
C ILE A 137 32.67 18.29 -22.93
N VAL A 138 32.87 19.35 -22.16
CA VAL A 138 31.78 20.26 -21.77
C VAL A 138 31.13 20.92 -22.98
N ALA A 139 31.94 21.41 -23.94
CA ALA A 139 31.43 21.99 -25.18
C ALA A 139 30.65 20.97 -26.03
N THR A 140 31.16 19.74 -26.13
CA THR A 140 30.53 18.64 -26.87
C THR A 140 29.19 18.24 -26.28
N PHE A 141 29.09 18.06 -24.96
CA PHE A 141 27.81 17.74 -24.33
C PHE A 141 26.82 18.91 -24.36
N ASN A 142 27.27 20.16 -24.25
CA ASN A 142 26.36 21.30 -24.39
C ASN A 142 25.84 21.49 -25.84
N SER A 143 26.64 21.14 -26.84
CA SER A 143 26.27 21.20 -28.25
C SER A 143 25.60 19.93 -28.79
N MET A 144 25.49 18.88 -27.96
CA MET A 144 24.92 17.58 -28.33
C MET A 144 25.60 16.92 -29.56
N SER A 145 26.89 17.20 -29.79
CA SER A 145 27.63 16.63 -30.93
C SER A 145 27.90 15.14 -30.74
N VAL A 146 27.24 14.30 -31.54
CA VAL A 146 27.32 12.82 -31.45
C VAL A 146 28.71 12.32 -31.80
N ASP A 147 29.33 12.82 -32.87
CA ASP A 147 30.61 12.31 -33.36
C ASP A 147 31.75 12.58 -32.37
N GLN A 148 31.79 13.79 -31.82
CA GLN A 148 32.76 14.14 -30.77
C GLN A 148 32.49 13.36 -29.47
N ALA A 149 31.22 13.17 -29.10
CA ALA A 149 30.88 12.40 -27.91
C ALA A 149 31.33 10.93 -28.04
N LYS A 150 31.17 10.30 -29.21
CA LYS A 150 31.67 8.95 -29.49
C LYS A 150 33.19 8.86 -29.36
N LEU A 151 33.92 9.89 -29.83
CA LEU A 151 35.37 9.95 -29.67
C LEU A 151 35.75 9.95 -28.19
N PHE A 152 35.11 10.80 -27.37
CA PHE A 152 35.36 10.81 -25.93
C PHE A 152 34.96 9.52 -25.24
N VAL A 153 33.84 8.89 -25.63
CA VAL A 153 33.45 7.58 -25.09
C VAL A 153 34.51 6.52 -25.38
N ASN A 154 35.05 6.48 -26.60
CA ASN A 154 36.12 5.54 -26.94
C ASN A 154 37.37 5.79 -26.10
N VAL A 155 37.85 7.04 -26.05
CA VAL A 155 39.04 7.43 -25.27
C VAL A 155 38.86 7.11 -23.78
N PHE A 156 37.72 7.47 -23.17
CA PHE A 156 37.49 7.25 -21.75
C PHE A 156 37.17 5.80 -21.41
N THR A 157 36.73 4.98 -22.38
CA THR A 157 36.62 3.53 -22.22
C THR A 157 38.01 2.89 -22.23
N GLU A 158 38.88 3.28 -23.16
CA GLU A 158 40.25 2.75 -23.26
C GLU A 158 41.09 3.01 -22.00
N ILE A 159 41.00 4.21 -21.42
CA ILE A 159 41.74 4.56 -20.20
C ILE A 159 41.03 4.14 -18.89
N ASP A 160 39.92 3.41 -18.98
CA ASP A 160 39.10 2.96 -17.84
C ASP A 160 38.60 4.10 -16.93
N ARG A 161 37.98 5.13 -17.54
CA ARG A 161 37.44 6.33 -16.87
C ARG A 161 36.03 6.72 -17.32
N MET A 162 35.23 5.75 -17.74
CA MET A 162 33.83 6.01 -18.13
C MET A 162 32.99 6.71 -17.05
N PRO A 163 33.11 6.41 -15.74
CA PRO A 163 32.36 7.12 -14.70
C PRO A 163 32.61 8.63 -14.67
N GLN A 164 33.84 9.06 -14.94
CA GLN A 164 34.24 10.47 -14.98
C GLN A 164 33.59 11.17 -16.17
N LEU A 165 33.61 10.55 -17.37
CA LEU A 165 32.95 11.09 -18.55
C LEU A 165 31.43 11.26 -18.32
N LEU A 166 30.79 10.25 -17.72
CA LEU A 166 29.38 10.32 -17.34
C LEU A 166 29.12 11.46 -16.33
N ALA A 167 30.03 11.72 -15.39
CA ALA A 167 29.89 12.83 -14.46
C ALA A 167 29.87 14.20 -15.19
N TYR A 168 30.66 14.39 -16.25
CA TYR A 168 30.56 15.60 -17.09
C TYR A 168 29.22 15.69 -17.82
N TYR A 169 28.77 14.59 -18.42
CA TYR A 169 27.46 14.51 -19.10
C TYR A 169 26.33 14.94 -18.14
N TYR A 170 26.27 14.32 -16.95
CA TYR A 170 25.27 14.65 -15.95
C TYR A 170 25.39 16.09 -15.49
N LYS A 171 26.60 16.60 -15.23
CA LYS A 171 26.80 17.99 -14.77
C LYS A 171 26.24 19.01 -15.76
N CYS A 172 26.49 18.84 -17.06
CA CYS A 172 26.01 19.75 -18.09
C CYS A 172 24.48 19.73 -18.19
N HIS A 173 23.89 18.54 -18.35
CA HIS A 173 22.45 18.42 -18.63
C HIS A 173 21.60 18.68 -17.39
N LYS A 174 22.03 18.19 -16.23
CA LYS A 174 21.38 18.53 -14.95
C LYS A 174 21.39 20.03 -14.71
N GLY A 175 22.50 20.71 -15.01
CA GLY A 175 22.61 22.17 -14.84
C GLY A 175 21.54 22.92 -15.63
N GLN A 176 21.29 22.51 -16.88
CA GLN A 176 20.24 23.09 -17.73
C GLN A 176 18.83 22.82 -17.19
N LEU A 177 18.56 21.60 -16.72
CA LEU A 177 17.24 21.26 -16.17
C LEU A 177 16.95 21.96 -14.83
N VAL A 178 17.97 22.08 -13.98
CA VAL A 178 17.85 22.82 -12.71
C VAL A 178 17.64 24.31 -12.96
N SER A 179 18.28 24.91 -13.98
CA SER A 179 18.01 26.32 -14.32
C SER A 179 16.59 26.52 -14.82
N VAL A 180 16.05 25.60 -15.65
CA VAL A 180 14.64 25.65 -16.06
C VAL A 180 13.71 25.64 -14.84
N TRP A 181 13.98 24.78 -13.85
CA TRP A 181 13.20 24.78 -12.62
C TRP A 181 13.31 26.08 -11.82
N GLN A 182 14.52 26.66 -11.73
CA GLN A 182 14.72 27.93 -11.04
C GLN A 182 13.88 29.05 -11.67
N ASP A 183 13.85 29.13 -13.00
CA ASP A 183 13.04 30.11 -13.73
C ASP A 183 11.54 29.86 -13.52
N LEU A 184 11.10 28.60 -13.60
CA LEU A 184 9.71 28.21 -13.35
C LEU A 184 9.27 28.54 -11.93
N SER A 185 10.12 28.30 -10.93
CA SER A 185 9.82 28.54 -9.52
C SER A 185 9.64 30.02 -9.16
N GLN A 186 10.22 30.92 -9.97
CA GLN A 186 10.09 32.36 -9.83
C GLN A 186 8.85 32.93 -10.55
N SER A 187 8.15 32.12 -11.35
CA SER A 187 6.94 32.55 -12.06
C SER A 187 5.75 32.75 -11.10
N GLU A 188 4.81 33.61 -11.50
CA GLU A 188 3.55 33.84 -10.75
C GLU A 188 2.53 32.68 -10.85
N ARG A 189 2.92 31.56 -11.46
CA ARG A 189 2.05 30.40 -11.69
C ARG A 189 1.79 29.64 -10.38
N SER A 190 0.70 28.88 -10.33
CA SER A 190 0.46 27.99 -9.20
C SER A 190 1.50 26.87 -9.16
N LEU A 191 1.82 26.36 -7.97
CA LEU A 191 2.79 25.27 -7.82
C LEU A 191 2.41 24.05 -8.68
N ASN A 192 1.12 23.77 -8.83
CA ASN A 192 0.65 22.66 -9.65
C ASN A 192 1.03 22.84 -11.13
N GLN A 193 0.86 24.06 -11.68
CA GLN A 193 1.28 24.38 -13.05
C GLN A 193 2.81 24.33 -13.20
N GLN A 194 3.55 24.87 -12.21
CA GLN A 194 5.01 24.81 -12.21
C GLN A 194 5.53 23.35 -12.23
N LEU A 195 4.94 22.47 -11.41
CA LEU A 195 5.30 21.05 -11.39
C LEU A 195 4.88 20.32 -12.66
N ALA A 196 3.71 20.62 -13.23
CA ALA A 196 3.28 20.04 -14.49
C ALA A 196 4.27 20.34 -15.63
N GLU A 197 4.68 21.61 -15.76
CA GLU A 197 5.64 22.03 -16.78
C GLU A 197 7.04 21.46 -16.54
N LEU A 198 7.48 21.37 -15.28
CA LEU A 198 8.73 20.68 -14.93
C LEU A 198 8.67 19.22 -15.38
N TYR A 199 7.60 18.51 -15.03
CA TYR A 199 7.46 17.09 -15.35
C TYR A 199 7.33 16.83 -16.85
N ASP A 200 6.63 17.68 -17.59
CA ASP A 200 6.58 17.62 -19.05
C ASP A 200 7.97 17.85 -19.67
N THR A 201 8.72 18.81 -19.13
CA THR A 201 10.10 19.08 -19.56
C THR A 201 11.01 17.88 -19.27
N LEU A 202 10.90 17.26 -18.09
CA LEU A 202 11.67 16.06 -17.74
C LEU A 202 11.31 14.87 -18.62
N LEU A 203 10.03 14.67 -18.93
CA LEU A 203 9.59 13.58 -19.81
C LEU A 203 10.08 13.79 -21.25
N SER A 204 9.97 15.02 -21.78
CA SER A 204 10.52 15.37 -23.09
C SER A 204 12.04 15.19 -23.15
N THR A 205 12.73 15.60 -22.08
CA THR A 205 14.17 15.41 -21.93
C THR A 205 14.52 13.92 -21.87
N TRP A 206 13.74 13.10 -21.17
CA TRP A 206 13.94 11.65 -21.14
C TRP A 206 13.91 11.05 -22.55
N HIS A 207 12.89 11.37 -23.35
CA HIS A 207 12.76 10.85 -24.72
C HIS A 207 13.92 11.31 -25.63
N SER A 208 14.21 12.61 -25.64
CA SER A 208 15.27 13.19 -26.47
C SER A 208 16.66 12.68 -26.08
N GLN A 209 16.95 12.62 -24.78
CA GLN A 209 18.23 12.11 -24.28
C GLN A 209 18.36 10.61 -24.43
N LEU A 210 17.28 9.84 -24.38
CA LEU A 210 17.32 8.41 -24.69
C LEU A 210 17.70 8.18 -26.17
N GLN A 211 17.07 8.92 -27.08
CA GLN A 211 17.40 8.87 -28.52
C GLN A 211 18.86 9.28 -28.80
N TRP A 212 19.37 10.28 -28.09
CA TRP A 212 20.77 10.71 -28.25
C TRP A 212 21.75 9.72 -27.60
N SER A 213 21.51 9.33 -26.35
CA SER A 213 22.39 8.43 -25.59
C SER A 213 22.48 7.04 -26.20
N SER A 214 21.43 6.53 -26.84
CA SER A 214 21.49 5.25 -27.57
C SER A 214 22.49 5.24 -28.73
N GLN A 215 22.90 6.41 -29.23
CA GLN A 215 23.92 6.53 -30.26
C GLN A 215 25.33 6.60 -29.68
N VAL A 216 25.48 6.88 -28.39
CA VAL A 216 26.75 7.27 -27.76
C VAL A 216 27.18 6.30 -26.66
N PHE A 217 26.25 5.86 -25.80
CA PHE A 217 26.52 5.02 -24.63
C PHE A 217 25.93 3.61 -24.81
N GLN A 218 26.54 2.62 -24.15
CA GLN A 218 26.10 1.22 -24.19
C GLN A 218 24.79 0.98 -23.42
N ASN A 219 24.60 1.65 -22.27
CA ASN A 219 23.42 1.49 -21.41
C ASN A 219 22.61 2.80 -21.35
N PRO A 220 21.95 3.21 -22.46
CA PRO A 220 21.32 4.52 -22.57
C PRO A 220 20.20 4.76 -21.54
N TYR A 221 19.39 3.73 -21.25
CA TYR A 221 18.32 3.87 -20.27
C TYR A 221 18.82 4.14 -18.85
N GLU A 222 19.87 3.45 -18.40
CA GLU A 222 20.46 3.69 -17.10
C GLU A 222 21.05 5.10 -17.03
N VAL A 223 21.72 5.54 -18.09
CA VAL A 223 22.28 6.89 -18.19
C VAL A 223 21.18 7.94 -18.00
N VAL A 224 20.09 7.87 -18.77
CA VAL A 224 19.00 8.86 -18.69
C VAL A 224 18.24 8.75 -17.36
N THR A 225 18.07 7.55 -16.81
CA THR A 225 17.44 7.34 -15.49
C THR A 225 18.25 8.03 -14.40
N VAL A 226 19.58 7.86 -14.39
CA VAL A 226 20.48 8.54 -13.45
C VAL A 226 20.45 10.06 -13.63
N LEU A 227 20.36 10.56 -14.86
CA LEU A 227 20.19 12.00 -15.11
C LEU A 227 18.93 12.55 -14.44
N LEU A 228 17.78 11.86 -14.57
CA LEU A 228 16.53 12.29 -13.94
C LEU A 228 16.62 12.24 -12.40
N ILE A 229 17.19 11.17 -11.83
CA ILE A 229 17.39 11.05 -10.38
C ILE A 229 18.23 12.21 -9.85
N GLN A 230 19.38 12.46 -10.47
CA GLN A 230 20.27 13.54 -10.04
C GLN A 230 19.64 14.91 -10.21
N THR A 231 18.80 15.09 -11.24
CA THR A 231 18.07 16.34 -11.47
C THR A 231 17.04 16.57 -10.39
N LEU A 232 16.16 15.60 -10.13
CA LEU A 232 15.15 15.67 -9.07
C LEU A 232 15.77 15.90 -7.69
N GLY A 233 16.91 15.26 -7.41
CA GLY A 233 17.65 15.43 -6.16
C GLY A 233 18.40 16.76 -6.02
N ALA A 234 18.66 17.47 -7.12
CA ALA A 234 19.39 18.75 -7.14
C ALA A 234 18.49 19.98 -7.35
N LEU A 235 17.17 19.81 -7.41
CA LEU A 235 16.23 20.92 -7.57
C LEU A 235 16.34 21.88 -6.38
N VAL A 236 16.45 23.17 -6.70
CA VAL A 236 16.44 24.27 -5.73
C VAL A 236 15.43 25.32 -6.21
N PRO A 237 14.34 25.59 -5.47
CA PRO A 237 13.91 24.91 -4.24
C PRO A 237 13.57 23.43 -4.48
N SER A 238 13.77 22.56 -3.48
CA SER A 238 13.44 21.13 -3.61
C SER A 238 11.92 20.91 -3.60
N ILE A 239 11.43 19.84 -4.24
CA ILE A 239 9.99 19.51 -4.26
C ILE A 239 9.41 19.41 -2.84
N PRO A 240 10.04 18.75 -1.85
CA PRO A 240 9.54 18.74 -0.46
C PRO A 240 9.37 20.14 0.13
N VAL A 241 10.31 21.06 -0.12
CA VAL A 241 10.24 22.45 0.35
C VAL A 241 9.07 23.18 -0.31
N CYS A 242 8.90 23.04 -1.63
CA CYS A 242 7.76 23.62 -2.33
C CYS A 242 6.42 23.09 -1.81
N LEU A 243 6.30 21.77 -1.61
CA LEU A 243 5.10 21.16 -1.04
C LEU A 243 4.81 21.70 0.36
N SER A 244 5.80 21.75 1.25
CA SER A 244 5.62 22.28 2.62
C SER A 244 5.15 23.74 2.60
N THR A 245 5.77 24.58 1.79
CA THR A 245 5.42 26.00 1.64
C THR A 245 3.99 26.15 1.11
N ALA A 246 3.61 25.36 0.10
CA ALA A 246 2.24 25.38 -0.43
C ALA A 246 1.22 24.92 0.62
N MET A 247 1.51 23.86 1.38
CA MET A 247 0.59 23.35 2.41
C MET A 247 0.42 24.32 3.60
N GLU A 248 1.45 25.09 3.94
CA GLU A 248 1.40 26.15 4.97
C GLU A 248 0.56 27.35 4.51
N LEU A 249 0.69 27.76 3.25
CA LEU A 249 -0.05 28.90 2.69
C LEU A 249 -1.52 28.57 2.38
N THR A 250 -1.83 27.31 2.08
CA THR A 250 -3.20 26.90 1.76
C THR A 250 -4.10 26.85 3.00
N PRO A 251 -5.29 27.47 2.97
CA PRO A 251 -6.29 27.34 4.03
C PRO A 251 -6.63 25.89 4.34
N GLN A 252 -6.94 25.60 5.60
CA GLN A 252 -7.17 24.22 6.07
C GLN A 252 -8.28 23.49 5.29
N GLU A 253 -9.28 24.23 4.80
CA GLU A 253 -10.42 23.68 4.03
C GLU A 253 -10.00 23.10 2.69
N GLN A 254 -9.04 23.74 2.01
CA GLN A 254 -8.58 23.42 0.66
C GLN A 254 -7.31 22.56 0.65
N ARG A 255 -6.65 22.39 1.80
CA ARG A 255 -5.35 21.69 1.90
C ARG A 255 -5.39 20.27 1.32
N MET A 256 -6.47 19.52 1.56
CA MET A 256 -6.65 18.18 1.01
C MET A 256 -6.77 18.22 -0.52
N ASP A 257 -7.55 19.14 -1.06
CA ASP A 257 -7.77 19.27 -2.51
C ASP A 257 -6.48 19.68 -3.22
N THR A 258 -5.74 20.66 -2.68
CA THR A 258 -4.43 21.06 -3.21
C THR A 258 -3.42 19.90 -3.18
N LEU A 259 -3.38 19.12 -2.09
CA LEU A 259 -2.49 17.95 -2.00
C LEU A 259 -2.85 16.89 -3.05
N LEU A 260 -4.14 16.63 -3.27
CA LEU A 260 -4.62 15.69 -4.29
C LEU A 260 -4.25 16.14 -5.70
N GLU A 261 -4.38 17.43 -6.01
CA GLU A 261 -3.99 17.99 -7.29
C GLU A 261 -2.49 17.83 -7.55
N LEU A 262 -1.64 18.22 -6.59
CA LEU A 262 -0.19 18.11 -6.70
C LEU A 262 0.26 16.65 -6.87
N HIS A 263 -0.28 15.75 -6.05
CA HIS A 263 0.00 14.32 -6.16
C HIS A 263 -0.50 13.75 -7.49
N HIS A 264 -1.66 14.17 -7.99
CA HIS A 264 -2.18 13.72 -9.28
C HIS A 264 -1.26 14.10 -10.43
N THR A 265 -0.68 15.30 -10.41
CA THR A 265 0.30 15.76 -11.38
C THR A 265 1.57 14.90 -11.35
N ALA A 266 2.12 14.63 -10.17
CA ALA A 266 3.26 13.71 -10.01
C ALA A 266 2.93 12.27 -10.45
N ALA A 267 1.76 11.75 -10.10
CA ALA A 267 1.32 10.40 -10.48
C ALA A 267 1.06 10.26 -11.98
N THR A 268 0.65 11.35 -12.65
CA THR A 268 0.47 11.35 -14.11
C THR A 268 1.82 11.29 -14.82
N PHE A 269 2.79 12.08 -14.37
CA PHE A 269 4.17 11.98 -14.83
C PHE A 269 4.77 10.59 -14.59
N GLY A 270 4.60 10.04 -13.38
CA GLY A 270 5.09 8.70 -13.05
C GLY A 270 4.49 7.61 -13.94
N ARG A 271 3.18 7.66 -14.23
CA ARG A 271 2.52 6.73 -15.17
C ARG A 271 3.04 6.89 -16.60
N SER A 272 3.30 8.12 -17.05
CA SER A 272 3.88 8.34 -18.39
C SER A 272 5.30 7.77 -18.49
N LEU A 273 6.13 7.95 -17.46
CA LEU A 273 7.46 7.33 -17.40
C LEU A 273 7.37 5.80 -17.32
N GLU A 274 6.49 5.26 -16.49
CA GLU A 274 6.24 3.81 -16.41
C GLU A 274 5.89 3.25 -17.80
N GLN A 275 4.93 3.85 -18.50
CA GLN A 275 4.51 3.43 -19.84
C GLN A 275 5.66 3.50 -20.85
N ALA A 276 6.50 4.52 -20.77
CA ALA A 276 7.64 4.69 -21.67
C ALA A 276 8.77 3.68 -21.37
N MET A 277 8.98 3.31 -20.11
CA MET A 277 10.04 2.38 -19.68
C MET A 277 9.62 0.91 -19.72
N LEU A 278 8.32 0.61 -19.64
CA LEU A 278 7.78 -0.75 -19.54
C LEU A 278 8.25 -1.70 -20.67
N PRO A 279 8.29 -1.29 -21.96
CA PRO A 279 8.73 -2.18 -23.04
C PRO A 279 10.20 -2.63 -22.92
N HIS A 280 11.02 -1.83 -22.23
CA HIS A 280 12.47 -2.03 -22.09
C HIS A 280 12.88 -2.33 -20.65
N LEU A 281 11.94 -2.71 -19.78
CA LEU A 281 12.20 -2.91 -18.36
C LEU A 281 13.25 -4.01 -18.09
N GLY A 282 13.35 -5.02 -18.96
CA GLY A 282 14.37 -6.06 -18.87
C GLY A 282 15.80 -5.60 -19.20
N GLU A 283 15.95 -4.47 -19.90
CA GLU A 283 17.23 -3.84 -20.24
C GLU A 283 17.65 -2.80 -19.18
N ASN A 284 16.74 -2.45 -18.27
CA ASN A 284 16.94 -1.41 -17.27
C ASN A 284 17.57 -1.95 -15.98
N ASN A 285 18.44 -1.13 -15.38
CA ASN A 285 18.86 -1.34 -14.00
C ASN A 285 17.68 -1.04 -13.05
N LEU A 286 16.99 -2.09 -12.60
CA LEU A 286 15.80 -1.98 -11.75
C LEU A 286 16.05 -1.24 -10.43
N LEU A 287 17.27 -1.27 -9.90
CA LEU A 287 17.63 -0.49 -8.71
C LEU A 287 17.58 1.01 -8.97
N LYS A 288 18.05 1.45 -10.15
CA LYS A 288 17.94 2.85 -10.57
C LYS A 288 16.52 3.26 -10.88
N VAL A 289 15.73 2.40 -11.50
CA VAL A 289 14.29 2.67 -11.67
C VAL A 289 13.60 2.84 -10.32
N ASN A 290 13.93 2.02 -9.31
CA ASN A 290 13.39 2.16 -7.96
C ASN A 290 13.81 3.48 -7.28
N GLU A 291 15.07 3.89 -7.44
CA GLU A 291 15.58 5.18 -6.96
C GLU A 291 14.85 6.37 -7.61
N LEU A 292 14.54 6.28 -8.91
CA LEU A 292 13.74 7.29 -9.62
C LEU A 292 12.30 7.35 -9.10
N VAL A 293 11.65 6.20 -8.92
CA VAL A 293 10.29 6.11 -8.35
C VAL A 293 10.26 6.73 -6.95
N SER A 294 11.26 6.43 -6.13
CA SER A 294 11.39 6.98 -4.77
C SER A 294 11.58 8.50 -4.81
N SER A 295 12.44 9.00 -5.70
CA SER A 295 12.69 10.44 -5.88
C SER A 295 11.41 11.22 -6.26
N LEU A 296 10.47 10.58 -6.96
CA LEU A 296 9.19 11.18 -7.36
C LEU A 296 8.14 11.16 -6.24
N TYR A 297 7.99 10.04 -5.52
CA TYR A 297 6.88 9.83 -4.58
C TYR A 297 7.23 10.05 -3.10
N ASP A 298 8.50 9.95 -2.70
CA ASP A 298 8.92 10.21 -1.31
C ASP A 298 8.55 11.63 -0.82
N PRO A 299 8.56 12.70 -1.64
CA PRO A 299 8.08 14.03 -1.21
C PRO A 299 6.64 14.05 -0.67
N TYR A 300 5.78 13.12 -1.11
CA TYR A 300 4.38 13.03 -0.69
C TYR A 300 4.17 12.10 0.52
N LYS A 301 5.15 11.25 0.83
CA LYS A 301 5.08 10.25 1.90
C LYS A 301 4.68 10.83 3.27
N PRO A 302 5.21 11.98 3.74
CA PRO A 302 4.81 12.53 5.05
C PRO A 302 3.31 12.83 5.14
N TYR A 303 2.74 13.36 4.06
CA TYR A 303 1.32 13.68 3.98
C TYR A 303 0.45 12.42 3.83
N GLN A 304 0.93 11.42 3.09
CA GLN A 304 0.24 10.12 2.96
C GLN A 304 0.19 9.36 4.30
N LEU A 305 1.25 9.44 5.13
CA LEU A 305 1.26 8.88 6.48
C LEU A 305 0.30 9.62 7.42
N GLN A 306 0.14 10.94 7.24
CA GLN A 306 -0.78 11.77 8.02
C GLN A 306 -2.19 11.85 7.42
N TYR A 307 -2.50 11.04 6.39
CA TYR A 307 -3.77 11.13 5.66
C TYR A 307 -5.00 11.05 6.57
N GLY A 308 -4.98 10.18 7.58
CA GLY A 308 -6.10 10.00 8.51
C GLY A 308 -6.50 11.29 9.24
N ASP A 309 -5.52 12.09 9.66
CA ASP A 309 -5.75 13.36 10.36
C ASP A 309 -6.16 14.49 9.41
N LEU A 310 -5.56 14.52 8.22
CA LEU A 310 -5.91 15.47 7.17
C LEU A 310 -7.35 15.26 6.69
N GLU A 311 -7.74 14.01 6.39
CA GLU A 311 -9.08 13.66 5.93
C GLU A 311 -10.12 13.89 7.03
N LYS A 312 -9.79 13.53 8.28
CA LYS A 312 -10.65 13.83 9.45
C LYS A 312 -10.90 15.33 9.54
N SER A 313 -9.86 16.15 9.47
CA SER A 313 -9.99 17.61 9.58
C SER A 313 -10.86 18.18 8.47
N HIS A 314 -10.62 17.76 7.22
CA HIS A 314 -11.38 18.19 6.05
C HIS A 314 -12.87 17.81 6.16
N LEU A 315 -13.17 16.55 6.52
CA LEU A 315 -14.54 16.08 6.72
C LEU A 315 -15.26 16.81 7.86
N LEU A 316 -14.57 17.07 8.97
CA LEU A 316 -15.15 17.78 10.10
C LEU A 316 -15.47 19.23 9.73
N ILE A 317 -14.68 19.90 8.89
CA ILE A 317 -15.02 21.24 8.41
C ILE A 317 -16.24 21.19 7.48
N GLN A 318 -16.26 20.26 6.51
CA GLN A 318 -17.37 20.12 5.57
C GLN A 318 -18.71 19.83 6.26
N ILE A 319 -18.74 18.92 7.23
CA ILE A 319 -19.97 18.62 7.98
C ILE A 319 -20.39 19.78 8.90
N SER A 320 -19.43 20.57 9.41
CA SER A 320 -19.73 21.77 10.20
C SER A 320 -20.40 22.87 9.38
N ALA A 321 -20.10 22.96 8.10
CA ALA A 321 -20.71 23.92 7.18
C ALA A 321 -22.17 23.56 6.84
N MET A 322 -22.67 22.42 7.30
CA MET A 322 -24.03 21.95 7.12
C MET A 322 -24.85 22.06 8.43
N PRO A 323 -25.41 23.24 8.75
CA PRO A 323 -26.23 23.39 9.94
C PRO A 323 -27.51 22.57 9.81
N LEU A 324 -27.81 21.75 10.82
CA LEU A 324 -29.04 20.96 10.91
C LEU A 324 -30.19 21.73 11.58
N GLU A 325 -29.86 22.80 12.30
CA GLU A 325 -30.82 23.64 13.00
C GLU A 325 -30.96 24.99 12.29
N HIS A 326 -32.14 25.23 11.73
CA HIS A 326 -32.54 26.50 11.15
C HIS A 326 -34.05 26.68 11.26
N GLY A 327 -34.51 27.92 11.44
CA GLY A 327 -35.93 28.27 11.35
C GLY A 327 -36.86 27.51 12.31
N GLU A 328 -38.02 27.15 11.79
CA GLU A 328 -39.08 26.45 12.52
C GLU A 328 -38.80 24.94 12.64
N VAL A 329 -39.66 24.23 13.38
CA VAL A 329 -39.52 22.77 13.55
C VAL A 329 -39.58 22.04 12.21
N ILE A 330 -40.44 22.49 11.30
CA ILE A 330 -40.58 21.87 9.97
C ILE A 330 -39.29 22.00 9.14
N ASP A 331 -38.67 23.19 9.15
CA ASP A 331 -37.41 23.44 8.46
C ASP A 331 -36.29 22.55 9.01
N CYS A 332 -36.21 22.41 10.34
CA CYS A 332 -35.27 21.49 10.99
C CYS A 332 -35.50 20.03 10.54
N VAL A 333 -36.76 19.58 10.47
CA VAL A 333 -37.11 18.21 10.03
C VAL A 333 -36.71 17.97 8.57
N GLU A 334 -36.94 18.96 7.70
CA GLU A 334 -36.53 18.88 6.30
C GLU A 334 -35.01 18.86 6.15
N GLU A 335 -34.28 19.71 6.87
CA GLU A 335 -32.82 19.70 6.86
C GLU A 335 -32.24 18.38 7.41
N LEU A 336 -32.81 17.81 8.47
CA LEU A 336 -32.42 16.49 8.96
C LEU A 336 -32.59 15.42 7.87
N SER A 337 -33.68 15.47 7.10
CA SER A 337 -33.91 14.55 5.97
C SER A 337 -32.88 14.73 4.85
N HIS A 338 -32.63 15.97 4.42
CA HIS A 338 -31.66 16.27 3.36
C HIS A 338 -30.21 15.97 3.78
N SER A 339 -29.90 16.08 5.08
CA SER A 339 -28.55 15.87 5.61
C SER A 339 -28.07 14.42 5.47
N VAL A 340 -28.98 13.44 5.41
CA VAL A 340 -28.65 12.01 5.22
C VAL A 340 -27.88 11.81 3.92
N GLY A 341 -28.41 12.30 2.79
CA GLY A 341 -27.76 12.13 1.49
C GLY A 341 -26.40 12.85 1.42
N LYS A 342 -26.31 14.04 2.04
CA LYS A 342 -25.07 14.81 2.13
C LYS A 342 -24.00 14.06 2.95
N LEU A 343 -24.35 13.48 4.10
CA LEU A 343 -23.44 12.68 4.94
C LEU A 343 -22.80 11.52 4.17
N PHE A 344 -23.61 10.71 3.51
CA PHE A 344 -23.10 9.56 2.74
C PHE A 344 -22.39 9.99 1.45
N GLY A 345 -22.75 11.14 0.89
CA GLY A 345 -22.00 11.80 -0.17
C GLY A 345 -20.57 12.14 0.26
N LEU A 346 -20.42 12.85 1.39
CA LEU A 346 -19.11 13.18 1.98
C LEU A 346 -18.30 11.92 2.28
N ALA A 347 -18.92 10.91 2.89
CA ALA A 347 -18.28 9.64 3.21
C ALA A 347 -17.83 8.88 1.95
N SER A 348 -18.58 8.93 0.85
CA SER A 348 -18.22 8.28 -0.42
C SER A 348 -17.05 8.99 -1.10
N VAL A 349 -17.07 10.33 -1.16
CA VAL A 349 -15.97 11.11 -1.74
C VAL A 349 -14.68 10.92 -0.94
N ALA A 350 -14.75 10.75 0.38
CA ALA A 350 -13.59 10.42 1.23
C ALA A 350 -12.89 9.12 0.83
N VAL A 351 -13.65 8.10 0.43
CA VAL A 351 -13.10 6.84 -0.07
C VAL A 351 -12.36 7.06 -1.38
N ASP A 352 -12.94 7.84 -2.30
CA ASP A 352 -12.31 8.14 -3.59
C ASP A 352 -11.03 8.97 -3.41
N ARG A 353 -11.01 9.94 -2.48
CA ARG A 353 -9.78 10.68 -2.11
C ARG A 353 -8.70 9.75 -1.56
N CYS A 354 -9.07 8.81 -0.70
CA CYS A 354 -8.15 7.83 -0.13
C CYS A 354 -7.48 7.00 -1.23
N VAL A 355 -8.27 6.53 -2.21
CA VAL A 355 -7.74 5.76 -3.34
C VAL A 355 -6.84 6.62 -4.21
N LYS A 356 -7.25 7.85 -4.54
CA LYS A 356 -6.45 8.76 -5.40
C LYS A 356 -5.09 9.13 -4.81
N LEU A 357 -5.01 9.36 -3.49
CA LEU A 357 -3.78 9.79 -2.84
C LEU A 357 -2.88 8.63 -2.39
N THR A 358 -3.48 7.50 -1.98
CA THR A 358 -2.75 6.44 -1.25
C THR A 358 -2.92 5.05 -1.87
N ASP A 359 -3.63 4.93 -2.99
CA ASP A 359 -3.94 3.65 -3.65
C ASP A 359 -4.61 2.63 -2.71
N GLY A 360 -5.35 3.14 -1.72
CA GLY A 360 -6.04 2.34 -0.70
C GLY A 360 -5.18 1.91 0.49
N LEU A 361 -3.91 2.30 0.57
CA LEU A 361 -3.05 1.95 1.72
C LEU A 361 -3.46 2.69 3.00
N ALA A 362 -4.04 3.89 2.93
CA ALA A 362 -4.46 4.64 4.11
C ALA A 362 -5.86 4.25 4.65
N VAL A 363 -6.39 3.08 4.33
CA VAL A 363 -7.72 2.65 4.76
C VAL A 363 -7.90 2.69 6.29
N CYS A 364 -6.89 2.31 7.08
CA CYS A 364 -6.96 2.42 8.54
C CYS A 364 -7.16 3.88 9.00
N GLY A 365 -6.49 4.84 8.37
CA GLY A 365 -6.68 6.27 8.61
C GLY A 365 -8.05 6.77 8.16
N LEU A 366 -8.51 6.33 6.98
CA LEU A 366 -9.85 6.63 6.46
C LEU A 366 -10.94 6.15 7.42
N LEU A 367 -10.84 4.93 7.94
CA LEU A 367 -11.83 4.39 8.89
C LEU A 367 -11.90 5.24 10.17
N LYS A 368 -10.76 5.72 10.69
CA LYS A 368 -10.72 6.66 11.82
C LYS A 368 -11.41 7.98 11.47
N ALA A 369 -11.18 8.53 10.28
CA ALA A 369 -11.81 9.76 9.81
C ALA A 369 -13.33 9.63 9.62
N LEU A 370 -13.80 8.53 9.00
CA LEU A 370 -15.22 8.23 8.83
C LEU A 370 -15.93 8.08 10.17
N LYS A 371 -15.34 7.36 11.14
CA LYS A 371 -15.88 7.27 12.51
C LYS A 371 -16.06 8.65 13.14
N ALA A 372 -15.09 9.55 12.98
CA ALA A 372 -15.18 10.92 13.49
C ALA A 372 -16.30 11.72 12.80
N LEU A 373 -16.45 11.59 11.47
CA LEU A 373 -17.54 12.19 10.70
C LEU A 373 -18.91 11.76 11.24
N PHE A 374 -19.16 10.45 11.34
CA PHE A 374 -20.43 9.94 11.87
C PHE A 374 -20.67 10.36 13.32
N THR A 375 -19.63 10.39 14.16
CA THR A 375 -19.75 10.82 15.55
C THR A 375 -20.20 12.27 15.65
N LYS A 376 -19.59 13.16 14.86
CA LYS A 376 -19.99 14.57 14.81
C LYS A 376 -21.42 14.74 14.29
N TYR A 377 -21.76 14.08 13.18
CA TYR A 377 -23.11 14.13 12.64
C TYR A 377 -24.17 13.67 13.65
N VAL A 378 -23.93 12.55 14.35
CA VAL A 378 -24.86 12.05 15.39
C VAL A 378 -25.00 13.05 16.54
N SER A 379 -23.91 13.73 16.92
CA SER A 379 -23.94 14.78 17.96
C SER A 379 -24.79 15.98 17.53
N ASP A 380 -24.59 16.47 16.31
CA ASP A 380 -25.32 17.62 15.76
C ASP A 380 -26.81 17.28 15.56
N PHE A 381 -27.11 16.07 15.08
CA PHE A 381 -28.47 15.57 14.94
C PHE A 381 -29.16 15.43 16.31
N SER A 382 -28.46 14.87 17.30
CA SER A 382 -28.99 14.74 18.67
C SER A 382 -29.29 16.10 19.30
N THR A 383 -28.42 17.10 19.05
CA THR A 383 -28.62 18.47 19.53
C THR A 383 -29.84 19.11 18.86
N THR A 384 -30.02 18.89 17.56
CA THR A 384 -31.19 19.34 16.81
C THR A 384 -32.48 18.69 17.33
N LEU A 385 -32.46 17.38 17.64
CA LEU A 385 -33.59 16.69 18.28
C LEU A 385 -33.96 17.30 19.63
N GLN A 386 -32.96 17.65 20.45
CA GLN A 386 -33.20 18.32 21.72
C GLN A 386 -33.78 19.73 21.52
N SER A 387 -33.33 20.47 20.51
CA SER A 387 -33.92 21.76 20.15
C SER A 387 -35.38 21.62 19.70
N ILE A 388 -35.67 20.66 18.82
CA ILE A 388 -37.05 20.36 18.38
C ILE A 388 -37.94 19.99 19.58
N ARG A 389 -37.45 19.14 20.50
CA ARG A 389 -38.16 18.78 21.74
C ARG A 389 -38.55 20.02 22.56
N LYS A 390 -37.63 20.98 22.71
CA LYS A 390 -37.88 22.26 23.39
C LYS A 390 -38.86 23.15 22.64
N LYS A 391 -38.69 23.30 21.32
CA LYS A 391 -39.59 24.09 20.45
C LYS A 391 -41.03 23.55 20.48
N CYS A 392 -41.19 22.23 20.56
CA CYS A 392 -42.47 21.55 20.69
C CYS A 392 -43.06 21.54 22.12
N ARG A 393 -42.38 22.15 23.11
CA ARG A 393 -42.85 22.27 24.51
C ARG A 393 -43.21 20.93 25.16
N LEU A 394 -42.50 19.86 24.78
CA LEU A 394 -42.79 18.50 25.28
C LEU A 394 -42.43 18.29 26.75
N GLU A 395 -41.82 19.30 27.40
CA GLU A 395 -41.42 19.29 28.81
C GLU A 395 -42.35 20.14 29.70
N ASP A 396 -43.32 20.85 29.11
CA ASP A 396 -44.25 21.71 29.87
C ASP A 396 -45.27 20.87 30.65
N THR A 397 -45.61 21.29 31.86
CA THR A 397 -46.74 20.73 32.62
C THR A 397 -48.06 21.09 31.93
N PRO A 398 -49.01 20.14 31.80
CA PRO A 398 -50.29 20.38 31.15
C PRO A 398 -51.05 21.50 31.88
N SER A 399 -51.34 22.60 31.17
CA SER A 399 -52.16 23.71 31.66
C SER A 399 -53.61 23.53 31.20
N ALA A 400 -54.58 23.93 32.01
CA ALA A 400 -56.03 23.84 31.73
C ALA A 400 -56.52 24.85 30.66
N ALA A 401 -55.66 25.24 29.71
CA ALA A 401 -56.05 26.03 28.56
C ALA A 401 -56.79 25.15 27.53
N VAL A 402 -57.66 25.79 26.74
CA VAL A 402 -58.46 25.16 25.68
C VAL A 402 -57.58 24.22 24.85
N PHE A 403 -57.88 22.92 24.91
CA PHE A 403 -57.20 21.92 24.11
C PHE A 403 -57.40 22.20 22.61
N GLN A 404 -56.29 22.26 21.89
CA GLN A 404 -56.27 22.41 20.44
C GLN A 404 -55.62 21.13 19.88
N GLU A 405 -56.32 20.41 19.00
CA GLU A 405 -55.84 19.17 18.37
C GLU A 405 -54.69 19.46 17.40
N ASP A 406 -53.49 19.64 17.93
CA ASP A 406 -52.30 19.85 17.12
C ASP A 406 -51.45 18.58 17.05
N TRP A 407 -51.68 17.80 15.99
CA TRP A 407 -50.92 16.58 15.67
C TRP A 407 -49.64 16.85 14.87
N THR A 408 -49.32 18.11 14.55
CA THR A 408 -48.15 18.45 13.72
C THR A 408 -46.85 17.99 14.35
N THR A 409 -46.72 18.10 15.68
CA THR A 409 -45.54 17.64 16.43
C THR A 409 -45.35 16.12 16.32
N PHE A 410 -46.44 15.35 16.35
CA PHE A 410 -46.39 13.90 16.13
C PHE A 410 -46.01 13.58 14.68
N GLN A 411 -46.61 14.26 13.69
CA GLN A 411 -46.28 14.08 12.28
C GLN A 411 -44.80 14.38 11.99
N ASN A 412 -44.26 15.46 12.58
CA ASN A 412 -42.84 15.81 12.50
C ASN A 412 -41.96 14.73 13.14
N SER A 413 -42.35 14.20 14.31
CA SER A 413 -41.63 13.10 14.97
C SER A 413 -41.63 11.81 14.15
N VAL A 414 -42.72 11.47 13.47
CA VAL A 414 -42.79 10.32 12.55
C VAL A 414 -41.87 10.52 11.34
N ARG A 415 -41.81 11.73 10.77
CA ARG A 415 -40.86 12.05 9.69
C ARG A 415 -39.41 11.87 10.15
N ILE A 416 -39.06 12.32 11.35
CA ILE A 416 -37.72 12.12 11.94
C ILE A 416 -37.42 10.62 12.12
N ILE A 417 -38.38 9.82 12.59
CA ILE A 417 -38.20 8.36 12.71
C ILE A 417 -37.94 7.74 11.34
N ALA A 418 -38.68 8.16 10.30
CA ALA A 418 -38.43 7.71 8.93
C ALA A 418 -37.01 8.08 8.46
N THR A 419 -36.54 9.31 8.75
CA THR A 419 -35.16 9.73 8.50
C THR A 419 -34.13 8.88 9.23
N CYS A 420 -34.38 8.51 10.51
CA CYS A 420 -33.51 7.62 11.28
C CYS A 420 -33.48 6.19 10.71
N GLY A 421 -34.62 5.69 10.24
CA GLY A 421 -34.72 4.41 9.53
C GLY A 421 -33.91 4.42 8.23
N GLU A 422 -34.00 5.50 7.47
CA GLU A 422 -33.22 5.68 6.24
C GLU A 422 -31.72 5.79 6.52
N LEU A 423 -31.31 6.51 7.58
CA LEU A 423 -29.91 6.57 8.05
C LEU A 423 -29.35 5.17 8.33
N LEU A 424 -30.09 4.33 9.06
CA LEU A 424 -29.67 2.97 9.39
C LEU A 424 -29.57 2.08 8.14
N ARG A 425 -30.52 2.21 7.22
CA ARG A 425 -30.54 1.46 5.96
C ARG A 425 -29.37 1.86 5.06
N GLN A 426 -29.15 3.15 4.86
CA GLN A 426 -28.03 3.67 4.08
C GLN A 426 -26.68 3.34 4.73
N CYS A 427 -26.57 3.36 6.06
CA CYS A 427 -25.35 2.99 6.76
C CYS A 427 -24.94 1.53 6.47
N GLY A 428 -25.89 0.60 6.49
CA GLY A 428 -25.62 -0.80 6.14
C GLY A 428 -25.21 -0.97 4.68
N ALA A 429 -25.89 -0.31 3.75
CA ALA A 429 -25.55 -0.34 2.32
C ALA A 429 -24.16 0.27 2.05
N TYR A 430 -23.86 1.39 2.69
CA TYR A 430 -22.57 2.06 2.58
C TYR A 430 -21.42 1.22 3.14
N GLU A 431 -21.61 0.57 4.29
CA GLU A 431 -20.59 -0.32 4.87
C GLU A 431 -20.22 -1.47 3.92
N GLN A 432 -21.22 -2.07 3.26
CA GLN A 432 -20.97 -3.10 2.24
C GLN A 432 -20.21 -2.55 1.02
N GLN A 433 -20.60 -1.35 0.53
CA GLN A 433 -19.91 -0.68 -0.57
C GLN A 433 -18.45 -0.34 -0.21
N LEU A 434 -18.22 0.16 1.00
CA LEU A 434 -16.90 0.48 1.54
C LEU A 434 -16.02 -0.77 1.56
N SER A 435 -16.51 -1.88 2.12
CA SER A 435 -15.79 -3.16 2.16
C SER A 435 -15.43 -3.68 0.76
N ASN A 436 -16.35 -3.61 -0.19
CA ASN A 436 -16.09 -3.98 -1.59
C ASN A 436 -15.00 -3.10 -2.21
N LYS A 437 -15.06 -1.78 -2.00
CA LYS A 437 -14.09 -0.83 -2.56
C LYS A 437 -12.70 -1.00 -1.95
N ILE A 438 -12.61 -1.24 -0.64
CA ILE A 438 -11.35 -1.53 0.06
C ILE A 438 -10.70 -2.79 -0.52
N LEU A 439 -11.45 -3.89 -0.65
CA LEU A 439 -10.90 -5.13 -1.21
C LEU A 439 -10.51 -4.99 -2.68
N ALA A 440 -11.29 -4.26 -3.48
CA ALA A 440 -10.97 -4.05 -4.89
C ALA A 440 -9.68 -3.24 -5.11
N THR A 441 -9.33 -2.36 -4.19
CA THR A 441 -8.17 -1.46 -4.31
C THR A 441 -6.97 -1.97 -3.52
N ALA A 442 -7.12 -2.14 -2.22
CA ALA A 442 -6.05 -2.54 -1.32
C ALA A 442 -5.88 -4.08 -1.23
N GLY A 443 -6.87 -4.86 -1.66
CA GLY A 443 -6.78 -6.33 -1.65
C GLY A 443 -5.66 -6.90 -2.51
N LYS A 444 -5.19 -6.14 -3.52
CA LYS A 444 -4.02 -6.52 -4.35
C LYS A 444 -2.71 -6.63 -3.55
N TYR A 445 -2.63 -6.00 -2.39
CA TYR A 445 -1.46 -6.07 -1.50
C TYR A 445 -1.47 -7.30 -0.59
N LEU A 446 -2.61 -7.98 -0.43
CA LEU A 446 -2.66 -9.24 0.28
C LEU A 446 -2.02 -10.34 -0.58
N SER A 447 -0.91 -10.91 -0.12
CA SER A 447 -0.40 -12.15 -0.72
C SER A 447 -1.40 -13.28 -0.54
N GLU A 448 -1.54 -14.18 -1.52
CA GLU A 448 -2.38 -15.39 -1.40
C GLU A 448 -2.04 -16.27 -0.20
N SER A 449 -0.81 -16.16 0.32
CA SER A 449 -0.26 -16.89 1.47
C SER A 449 -0.32 -16.14 2.80
N TYR A 450 -0.95 -14.96 2.90
CA TYR A 450 -0.96 -14.18 4.15
C TYR A 450 -1.77 -14.88 5.24
N SER A 451 -1.12 -15.16 6.38
CA SER A 451 -1.76 -15.64 7.61
C SER A 451 -1.27 -14.76 8.78
N PRO A 452 -2.19 -14.18 9.58
CA PRO A 452 -1.82 -13.31 10.71
C PRO A 452 -1.09 -14.05 11.84
N LEU A 453 -1.11 -15.40 11.85
CA LEU A 453 -0.46 -16.25 12.86
C LEU A 453 0.92 -16.77 12.43
N SER A 454 1.42 -16.39 11.25
CA SER A 454 2.76 -16.75 10.82
C SER A 454 3.82 -15.92 11.57
N LEU A 455 4.42 -16.51 12.61
CA LEU A 455 5.67 -16.05 13.21
C LEU A 455 6.82 -16.21 12.19
N ALA A 456 6.89 -15.33 11.19
CA ALA A 456 7.99 -15.30 10.22
C ALA A 456 8.23 -13.88 9.68
N GLY A 457 8.64 -12.99 10.59
CA GLY A 457 9.43 -11.80 10.22
C GLY A 457 10.91 -12.11 9.95
N ILE A 458 11.38 -13.36 10.14
CA ILE A 458 12.81 -13.74 10.03
C ILE A 458 12.98 -15.19 9.53
N GLN A 459 12.16 -15.64 8.57
CA GLN A 459 12.57 -16.79 7.77
C GLN A 459 12.54 -16.36 6.32
N GLU A 460 13.76 -16.14 5.83
CA GLU A 460 14.18 -16.19 4.44
C GLU A 460 13.03 -16.24 3.45
N ALA A 461 12.95 -15.19 2.62
CA ALA A 461 12.71 -15.42 1.21
C ALA A 461 13.74 -16.47 0.75
N SER A 462 13.42 -17.75 0.99
CA SER A 462 14.26 -18.89 0.69
C SER A 462 14.54 -18.83 -0.79
N SER A 463 15.82 -18.63 -1.05
CA SER A 463 16.52 -18.46 -2.31
C SER A 463 16.49 -19.73 -3.16
N THR A 464 15.32 -20.28 -3.42
CA THR A 464 15.13 -21.39 -4.37
C THR A 464 13.74 -21.25 -5.00
N GLU A 465 13.75 -20.88 -6.28
CA GLU A 465 12.59 -20.92 -7.18
C GLU A 465 11.55 -19.81 -7.06
N ARG A 466 12.00 -18.55 -7.13
CA ARG A 466 11.35 -17.63 -8.04
C ARG A 466 12.34 -17.13 -9.06
N LYS A 467 12.26 -17.67 -10.27
CA LYS A 467 12.43 -16.82 -11.45
C LYS A 467 11.26 -15.81 -11.43
N THR A 468 11.30 -14.83 -10.54
CA THR A 468 10.48 -13.63 -10.72
C THR A 468 11.07 -12.95 -11.93
N SER A 469 10.37 -12.97 -13.07
CA SER A 469 10.58 -11.90 -14.05
C SER A 469 10.47 -10.59 -13.27
N GLY A 470 11.45 -9.68 -13.45
CA GLY A 470 11.56 -8.45 -12.68
C GLY A 470 10.21 -7.77 -12.54
N ARG A 471 9.70 -7.71 -11.31
CA ARG A 471 8.44 -7.03 -11.03
C ARG A 471 8.65 -5.52 -11.22
N ASN A 472 7.60 -4.86 -11.66
CA ASN A 472 7.64 -3.46 -12.06
C ASN A 472 7.83 -2.53 -10.83
N PRO A 473 8.98 -1.82 -10.70
CA PRO A 473 9.26 -0.98 -9.53
C PRO A 473 8.22 0.14 -9.30
N TRP A 474 7.55 0.60 -10.36
CA TRP A 474 6.49 1.60 -10.28
C TRP A 474 5.25 1.10 -9.52
N GLN A 475 4.98 -0.22 -9.59
CA GLN A 475 3.83 -0.86 -8.96
C GLN A 475 4.16 -1.39 -7.55
N GLU A 476 5.44 -1.59 -7.25
CA GLU A 476 5.90 -2.06 -5.94
C GLU A 476 6.10 -0.94 -4.92
N TYR A 477 6.07 0.32 -5.35
CA TYR A 477 6.23 1.44 -4.43
C TYR A 477 5.10 1.44 -3.38
N ASN A 478 5.50 1.22 -2.13
CA ASN A 478 4.59 1.17 -0.99
C ASN A 478 5.10 2.13 0.09
N TYR A 479 4.50 3.32 0.17
CA TYR A 479 4.90 4.34 1.13
C TYR A 479 4.68 3.87 2.58
N LEU A 480 3.65 3.06 2.84
CA LEU A 480 3.26 2.62 4.18
C LEU A 480 4.25 1.59 4.72
N GLN A 481 4.63 0.59 3.92
CA GLN A 481 5.66 -0.39 4.29
C GLN A 481 7.02 0.28 4.56
N ARG A 482 7.36 1.32 3.79
CA ARG A 482 8.61 2.09 3.94
C ARG A 482 8.56 3.11 5.08
N GLY A 483 7.38 3.48 5.58
CA GLY A 483 7.19 4.59 6.50
C GLY A 483 6.71 4.19 7.88
N ASN A 484 5.78 3.22 7.94
CA ASN A 484 5.16 2.75 9.16
C ASN A 484 4.73 1.28 9.03
N MET A 485 5.64 0.37 9.39
CA MET A 485 5.40 -1.07 9.29
C MET A 485 4.26 -1.55 10.23
N ALA A 486 4.05 -0.88 11.36
CA ALA A 486 2.99 -1.25 12.29
C ALA A 486 1.60 -0.98 11.68
N GLU A 487 1.39 0.19 11.08
CA GLU A 487 0.14 0.50 10.38
C GLU A 487 -0.07 -0.36 9.14
N TYR A 488 1.01 -0.72 8.43
CA TYR A 488 0.94 -1.70 7.34
C TYR A 488 0.42 -3.06 7.82
N ASN A 489 0.92 -3.56 8.96
CA ASN A 489 0.43 -4.81 9.54
C ASN A 489 -1.04 -4.72 9.96
N SER A 490 -1.46 -3.61 10.58
CA SER A 490 -2.87 -3.36 10.90
C SER A 490 -3.76 -3.34 9.65
N LEU A 491 -3.28 -2.77 8.54
CA LEU A 491 -3.99 -2.81 7.26
C LEU A 491 -4.14 -4.25 6.78
N MET A 492 -3.07 -5.05 6.82
CA MET A 492 -3.12 -6.45 6.38
C MET A 492 -4.11 -7.28 7.22
N GLU A 493 -4.18 -7.05 8.53
CA GLU A 493 -5.18 -7.67 9.40
C GLU A 493 -6.62 -7.29 9.00
N VAL A 494 -6.88 -5.99 8.74
CA VAL A 494 -8.19 -5.51 8.29
C VAL A 494 -8.56 -6.19 6.97
N LEU A 495 -7.66 -6.19 5.98
CA LEU A 495 -7.91 -6.80 4.67
C LEU A 495 -8.14 -8.31 4.78
N TYR A 496 -7.36 -9.02 5.59
CA TYR A 496 -7.54 -10.45 5.83
C TYR A 496 -8.91 -10.73 6.42
N SER A 497 -9.31 -9.97 7.45
CA SER A 497 -10.61 -10.12 8.10
C SER A 497 -11.79 -9.87 7.14
N LEU A 498 -11.65 -8.91 6.22
CA LEU A 498 -12.65 -8.63 5.18
C LEU A 498 -12.74 -9.76 4.15
N LYS A 499 -11.59 -10.34 3.77
CA LYS A 499 -11.53 -11.48 2.85
C LYS A 499 -12.16 -12.74 3.45
N GLU A 500 -11.89 -13.02 4.73
CA GLU A 500 -12.39 -14.21 5.42
C GLU A 500 -13.89 -14.13 5.73
N LYS A 501 -14.36 -13.00 6.30
CA LYS A 501 -15.76 -12.83 6.73
C LYS A 501 -16.73 -12.52 5.58
N GLY A 502 -16.20 -12.13 4.43
CA GLY A 502 -16.97 -11.61 3.29
C GLY A 502 -17.48 -10.19 3.54
N THR A 503 -17.73 -9.45 2.46
CA THR A 503 -18.05 -8.01 2.52
C THR A 503 -19.42 -7.68 3.11
N GLY A 504 -20.31 -8.68 3.24
CA GLY A 504 -21.63 -8.52 3.87
C GLY A 504 -21.62 -8.56 5.40
N ASN A 505 -20.54 -9.06 6.02
CA ASN A 505 -20.42 -9.22 7.49
C ASN A 505 -19.29 -8.37 8.09
N SER A 506 -18.80 -7.38 7.35
CA SER A 506 -17.80 -6.45 7.83
C SER A 506 -18.34 -5.61 8.99
N SER A 507 -17.53 -5.37 10.02
CA SER A 507 -17.86 -4.55 11.20
C SER A 507 -17.05 -3.25 11.24
N LEU A 508 -16.77 -2.68 10.06
CA LEU A 508 -15.94 -1.48 9.90
C LEU A 508 -16.58 -0.24 10.56
N LEU A 509 -17.92 -0.15 10.53
CA LEU A 509 -18.71 0.97 11.05
C LEU A 509 -19.63 0.55 12.21
N ALA A 510 -19.24 -0.47 12.98
CA ALA A 510 -20.04 -0.97 14.11
C ALA A 510 -20.36 0.13 15.15
N GLU A 511 -19.36 0.94 15.54
CA GLU A 511 -19.53 2.07 16.47
C GLU A 511 -20.54 3.12 15.94
N PRO A 512 -20.38 3.68 14.71
CA PRO A 512 -21.40 4.52 14.07
C PRO A 512 -22.80 3.90 14.05
N ARG A 513 -22.92 2.61 13.72
CA ARG A 513 -24.21 1.93 13.63
C ARG A 513 -24.93 1.86 14.98
N VAL A 514 -24.19 1.61 16.06
CA VAL A 514 -24.74 1.65 17.43
C VAL A 514 -25.20 3.07 17.78
N ALA A 515 -24.41 4.09 17.45
CA ALA A 515 -24.77 5.48 17.70
C ALA A 515 -26.04 5.92 16.94
N LEU A 516 -26.17 5.53 15.67
CA LEU A 516 -27.37 5.78 14.86
C LEU A 516 -28.60 5.02 15.41
N THR A 517 -28.41 3.82 15.95
CA THR A 517 -29.50 3.06 16.58
C THR A 517 -30.00 3.78 17.84
N ARG A 518 -29.09 4.34 18.64
CA ARG A 518 -29.44 5.17 19.80
C ARG A 518 -30.18 6.45 19.38
N LEU A 519 -29.75 7.08 18.29
CA LEU A 519 -30.44 8.25 17.72
C LEU A 519 -31.88 7.92 17.33
N ASN A 520 -32.10 6.77 16.69
CA ASN A 520 -33.44 6.29 16.37
C ASN A 520 -34.29 6.06 17.63
N GLN A 521 -33.72 5.54 18.72
CA GLN A 521 -34.43 5.40 19.99
C GLN A 521 -34.87 6.76 20.56
N GLN A 522 -34.01 7.79 20.47
CA GLN A 522 -34.35 9.15 20.88
C GLN A 522 -35.49 9.75 20.04
N ALA A 523 -35.49 9.52 18.72
CA ALA A 523 -36.58 9.94 17.84
C ALA A 523 -37.91 9.24 18.18
N ASN A 524 -37.86 7.94 18.49
CA ASN A 524 -39.04 7.19 18.96
C ASN A 524 -39.57 7.72 20.29
N GLN A 525 -38.68 8.07 21.22
CA GLN A 525 -39.06 8.68 22.49
C GLN A 525 -39.73 10.06 22.28
N LEU A 526 -39.22 10.87 21.35
CA LEU A 526 -39.84 12.14 20.97
C LEU A 526 -41.28 11.96 20.47
N ALA A 527 -41.51 10.99 19.57
CA ALA A 527 -42.85 10.68 19.07
C ALA A 527 -43.78 10.19 20.20
N PHE A 528 -43.28 9.33 21.09
CA PHE A 528 -44.03 8.85 22.23
C PHE A 528 -44.44 9.99 23.16
N ASP A 529 -43.49 10.84 23.55
CA ASP A 529 -43.74 11.99 24.43
C ASP A 529 -44.76 12.95 23.80
N SER A 530 -44.70 13.13 22.47
CA SER A 530 -45.66 13.95 21.70
C SER A 530 -47.09 13.43 21.79
N VAL A 531 -47.30 12.12 21.62
CA VAL A 531 -48.65 11.52 21.74
C VAL A 531 -49.14 11.54 23.17
N PHE A 532 -48.26 11.17 24.12
CA PHE A 532 -48.64 11.08 25.53
C PHE A 532 -48.94 12.45 26.15
N LEU A 533 -48.29 13.52 25.71
CA LEU A 533 -48.64 14.88 26.14
C LEU A 533 -50.08 15.24 25.74
N GLN A 534 -50.48 14.93 24.51
CA GLN A 534 -51.86 15.18 24.05
C GLN A 534 -52.88 14.37 24.85
N ILE A 535 -52.58 13.10 25.15
CA ILE A 535 -53.42 12.26 26.01
C ILE A 535 -53.51 12.86 27.43
N LYS A 536 -52.40 13.35 27.99
CA LYS A 536 -52.41 14.01 29.31
C LYS A 536 -53.26 15.29 29.32
N HIS A 537 -53.18 16.12 28.28
CA HIS A 537 -54.01 17.32 28.16
C HIS A 537 -55.50 16.96 28.16
N GLN A 538 -55.88 15.95 27.39
CA GLN A 538 -57.26 15.43 27.35
C GLN A 538 -57.72 14.91 28.72
N LEU A 539 -56.88 14.13 29.40
CA LEU A 539 -57.19 13.63 30.74
C LEU A 539 -57.31 14.76 31.79
N CYS A 540 -56.50 15.83 31.67
CA CYS A 540 -56.61 17.01 32.53
C CYS A 540 -57.97 17.71 32.34
N LEU A 541 -58.45 17.86 31.10
CA LEU A 541 -59.79 18.42 30.84
C LEU A 541 -60.90 17.57 31.48
N VAL A 542 -60.79 16.24 31.40
CA VAL A 542 -61.74 15.32 32.04
C VAL A 542 -61.68 15.44 33.57
N SER A 543 -60.49 15.58 34.15
CA SER A 543 -60.33 15.75 35.61
C SER A 543 -60.93 17.06 36.14
N THR A 544 -61.04 18.09 35.31
CA THR A 544 -61.71 19.36 35.65
C THR A 544 -63.22 19.35 35.42
N MET A 545 -63.78 18.32 34.77
CA MET A 545 -65.24 18.22 34.53
C MET A 545 -66.03 17.76 35.77
N GLU A 546 -65.37 17.33 36.85
CA GLU A 546 -66.02 17.01 38.12
C GLU A 546 -66.06 18.21 39.08
N SER A 547 -66.93 19.17 38.77
CA SER A 547 -67.69 19.98 39.75
C SER A 547 -68.78 20.77 39.04
N ARG A 548 -69.70 20.07 38.35
CA ARG A 548 -71.00 20.68 38.07
C ARG A 548 -71.82 20.54 39.35
N ASP A 549 -71.82 21.63 40.12
CA ASP A 549 -72.49 21.82 41.41
C ASP A 549 -73.77 20.98 41.57
N ALA A 550 -73.78 20.11 42.59
CA ALA A 550 -75.00 19.60 43.21
C ALA A 550 -75.58 20.68 44.15
N GLY A 551 -75.83 21.87 43.59
CA GLY A 551 -76.21 23.08 44.32
C GLY A 551 -77.42 23.76 43.72
N GLY A 552 -78.60 23.23 44.04
CA GLY A 552 -79.88 23.95 43.96
C GLY A 552 -80.64 23.79 42.64
N PHE A 553 -81.59 22.86 42.61
CA PHE A 553 -82.97 23.11 42.15
C PHE A 553 -83.88 22.05 42.77
N GLY A 554 -84.85 22.52 43.56
CA GLY A 554 -85.83 21.69 44.23
C GLY A 554 -86.84 21.07 43.26
N GLU A 555 -87.31 19.90 43.66
CA GLU A 555 -88.64 19.32 43.39
C GLU A 555 -89.27 19.60 42.01
N SER A 556 -89.02 18.71 41.05
CA SER A 556 -90.05 18.05 40.23
C SER A 556 -89.36 17.12 39.25
N TYR A 557 -90.02 16.00 38.91
CA TYR A 557 -89.58 14.92 38.00
C TYR A 557 -88.69 13.84 38.64
N ALA A 558 -89.36 12.95 39.38
CA ALA A 558 -88.91 11.57 39.55
C ALA A 558 -89.29 10.79 38.28
N GLU A 559 -88.42 10.78 37.28
CA GLU A 559 -88.26 9.76 36.23
C GLU A 559 -87.08 10.22 35.34
N ASP A 560 -86.17 9.30 35.01
CA ASP A 560 -84.86 9.52 34.35
C ASP A 560 -83.70 10.00 35.25
N LEU A 561 -83.32 9.15 36.21
CA LEU A 561 -81.96 9.14 36.77
C LEU A 561 -81.01 8.40 35.81
N PRO A 562 -79.94 9.03 35.29
CA PRO A 562 -78.87 8.27 34.66
C PRO A 562 -78.11 7.53 35.77
N THR A 563 -78.24 6.21 35.80
CA THR A 563 -77.38 5.34 36.62
C THR A 563 -75.92 5.60 36.23
N PHE A 564 -75.17 6.26 37.11
CA PHE A 564 -73.72 6.31 37.06
C PHE A 564 -73.18 4.87 37.10
N SER A 565 -72.71 4.38 35.96
CA SER A 565 -71.95 3.15 35.86
C SER A 565 -70.46 3.47 35.92
N LEU A 566 -69.76 2.88 36.90
CA LEU A 566 -68.31 2.96 37.13
C LEU A 566 -67.50 2.18 36.07
N SER A 567 -67.87 2.27 34.80
CA SER A 567 -67.17 1.64 33.68
C SER A 567 -66.86 2.69 32.62
N PRO A 568 -65.63 2.75 32.06
CA PRO A 568 -65.30 3.68 30.98
C PRO A 568 -66.31 3.49 29.84
N GLN A 569 -67.02 4.56 29.46
CA GLN A 569 -68.07 4.49 28.44
C GLN A 569 -67.47 4.03 27.11
N ASP A 570 -68.20 3.14 26.41
CA ASP A 570 -67.86 2.55 25.09
C ASP A 570 -67.51 3.62 24.02
N ASN A 571 -67.86 4.89 24.25
CA ASN A 571 -67.60 6.03 23.39
C ASN A 571 -66.10 6.31 23.12
N VAL A 572 -65.19 5.95 24.03
CA VAL A 572 -63.75 6.23 23.85
C VAL A 572 -63.10 5.27 22.84
N MET A 573 -63.54 4.00 22.81
CA MET A 573 -62.97 3.00 21.90
C MET A 573 -63.46 3.17 20.46
N ASP A 574 -64.74 3.50 20.27
CA ASP A 574 -65.31 3.73 18.94
C ASP A 574 -64.79 5.04 18.31
N ALA A 575 -64.55 6.09 19.11
CA ALA A 575 -63.94 7.33 18.63
C ALA A 575 -62.45 7.16 18.23
N LEU A 576 -61.76 6.18 18.81
CA LEU A 576 -60.35 5.86 18.51
C LEU A 576 -60.17 4.78 17.43
N GLY A 577 -61.26 4.23 16.88
CA GLY A 577 -61.22 3.21 15.82
C GLY A 577 -60.57 1.88 16.24
N LEU A 578 -60.41 1.62 17.54
CA LEU A 578 -59.75 0.44 18.06
C LEU A 578 -60.77 -0.67 18.31
N GLN A 579 -60.76 -1.69 17.45
CA GLN A 579 -61.58 -2.89 17.66
C GLN A 579 -60.98 -3.73 18.80
N PRO A 580 -61.73 -4.01 19.88
CA PRO A 580 -61.24 -4.81 20.99
C PRO A 580 -60.94 -6.24 20.52
N SER A 581 -59.85 -6.83 21.02
CA SER A 581 -59.49 -8.19 20.65
C SER A 581 -60.64 -9.16 20.94
N ARG A 582 -60.75 -10.23 20.15
CA ARG A 582 -61.82 -11.24 20.28
C ARG A 582 -61.95 -11.78 21.72
N THR A 583 -60.84 -11.81 22.47
CA THR A 583 -60.82 -12.22 23.87
C THR A 583 -61.46 -11.18 24.80
N LEU A 584 -61.20 -9.89 24.59
CA LEU A 584 -61.83 -8.80 25.34
C LEU A 584 -63.33 -8.74 25.06
N GLN A 585 -63.75 -8.94 23.81
CA GLN A 585 -65.17 -9.05 23.45
C GLN A 585 -65.84 -10.23 24.18
N GLN A 586 -65.19 -11.40 24.24
CA GLN A 586 -65.71 -12.56 24.97
C GLN A 586 -65.83 -12.32 26.49
N ILE A 587 -64.88 -11.58 27.07
CA ILE A 587 -64.91 -11.18 28.49
C ILE A 587 -66.08 -10.22 28.75
N VAL A 588 -66.26 -9.20 27.91
CA VAL A 588 -67.36 -8.23 28.04
C VAL A 588 -68.72 -8.91 27.88
N THR A 589 -68.86 -9.85 26.94
CA THR A 589 -70.09 -10.62 26.75
C THR A 589 -70.44 -11.45 28.00
N LEU A 590 -69.46 -12.05 28.67
CA LEU A 590 -69.66 -12.77 29.93
C LEU A 590 -69.97 -11.84 31.11
N LEU A 591 -69.35 -10.66 31.17
CA LEU A 591 -69.61 -9.68 32.22
C LEU A 591 -70.99 -9.01 32.09
N ARG A 592 -71.49 -8.81 30.85
CA ARG A 592 -72.81 -8.22 30.56
C ARG A 592 -73.96 -9.22 30.61
N ALA A 593 -73.69 -10.54 30.56
CA ALA A 593 -74.74 -11.56 30.61
C ALA A 593 -75.53 -11.47 31.93
N LYS A 594 -76.86 -11.57 31.87
CA LYS A 594 -77.69 -11.64 33.07
C LYS A 594 -77.40 -12.93 33.84
N PRO A 595 -77.45 -12.94 35.19
CA PRO A 595 -77.17 -14.13 36.00
C PRO A 595 -77.90 -15.40 35.55
N GLU A 596 -79.16 -15.26 35.12
CA GLU A 596 -80.04 -16.35 34.68
C GLU A 596 -79.65 -16.94 33.31
N GLU A 597 -79.01 -16.14 32.45
CA GLU A 597 -78.64 -16.51 31.08
C GLU A 597 -77.15 -16.85 30.96
N TYR A 598 -76.36 -16.62 32.00
CA TYR A 598 -74.90 -16.78 32.03
C TYR A 598 -74.45 -18.17 31.55
N ARG A 599 -75.13 -19.23 31.99
CA ARG A 599 -74.83 -20.63 31.58
C ARG A 599 -75.09 -20.89 30.10
N LEU A 600 -76.05 -20.19 29.48
CA LEU A 600 -76.34 -20.34 28.04
C LEU A 600 -75.32 -19.58 27.20
N THR A 601 -74.97 -18.35 27.60
CA THR A 601 -73.98 -17.51 26.93
C THR A 601 -72.57 -18.08 27.02
N ALA A 602 -72.26 -18.80 28.10
CA ALA A 602 -70.95 -19.40 28.35
C ALA A 602 -70.67 -20.69 27.55
N LYS A 603 -71.67 -21.36 26.95
CA LYS A 603 -71.52 -22.67 26.29
C LYS A 603 -70.53 -22.68 25.13
N LEU A 604 -70.35 -21.55 24.45
CA LEU A 604 -69.49 -21.42 23.26
C LEU A 604 -68.15 -20.73 23.56
N LEU A 605 -67.83 -20.51 24.84
CA LEU A 605 -66.67 -19.73 25.27
C LEU A 605 -65.63 -20.56 26.05
N PRO A 606 -64.35 -20.14 26.10
CA PRO A 606 -63.29 -20.91 26.74
C PRO A 606 -63.55 -21.16 28.23
N ARG A 607 -63.56 -22.43 28.66
CA ARG A 607 -63.95 -22.84 30.02
C ARG A 607 -63.20 -22.13 31.17
N ARG A 608 -61.90 -21.87 31.01
CA ARG A 608 -61.09 -21.15 32.00
C ARG A 608 -61.53 -19.69 32.17
N LEU A 609 -61.94 -19.04 31.09
CA LEU A 609 -62.41 -17.65 31.11
C LEU A 609 -63.77 -17.57 31.83
N VAL A 610 -64.65 -18.49 31.47
CA VAL A 610 -65.99 -18.65 32.01
C VAL A 610 -65.99 -18.91 33.53
N SER A 611 -65.13 -19.83 34.00
CA SER A 611 -65.02 -20.16 35.43
C SER A 611 -64.47 -18.99 36.26
N THR A 612 -63.50 -18.24 35.69
CA THR A 612 -62.86 -17.11 36.38
C THR A 612 -63.82 -15.93 36.50
N ILE A 613 -64.61 -15.65 35.45
CA ILE A 613 -65.59 -14.56 35.46
C ILE A 613 -66.82 -14.91 36.31
N ALA A 614 -67.22 -16.19 36.37
CA ALA A 614 -68.30 -16.63 37.26
C ALA A 614 -67.90 -16.50 38.74
N ALA A 615 -66.67 -16.89 39.08
CA ALA A 615 -66.11 -16.69 40.42
C ALA A 615 -66.01 -15.19 40.79
N LEU A 616 -65.62 -14.33 39.85
CA LEU A 616 -65.58 -12.88 40.04
C LEU A 616 -66.95 -12.24 40.25
N ARG A 617 -68.01 -12.80 39.65
CA ARG A 617 -69.39 -12.30 39.78
C ARG A 617 -70.19 -12.96 40.91
N GLY A 618 -69.60 -13.91 41.64
CA GLY A 618 -70.29 -14.67 42.69
C GLY A 618 -71.45 -15.51 42.14
N LEU A 619 -71.38 -15.94 40.88
CA LEU A 619 -72.40 -16.76 40.24
C LEU A 619 -72.01 -18.24 40.38
N ASP A 620 -72.92 -19.07 40.91
CA ASP A 620 -72.74 -20.51 40.95
C ASP A 620 -72.83 -21.07 39.52
N HIS A 621 -71.68 -21.32 38.90
CA HIS A 621 -71.59 -21.87 37.56
C HIS A 621 -71.79 -23.38 37.52
#